data_AF-A0A183L090-F1
#
_entry.id   AF-A0A183L090-F1
#
_cell.length_a   1.000
_cell.length_b   1.000
_cell.length_c   1.000
_cell.angle_alpha   90.00
_cell.angle_beta   90.00
_cell.angle_gamma   90.00
#
_symmetry.space_group_name_H-M   'P 1'
#
loop_
_entity.id
_entity.type
_entity.pdbx_description
1 polymer ?
#
loop_
_entity_poly.entity_id
_entity_poly.type
_entity_poly.pdbx_seq_one_letter_code
_entity_poly.pdbx_strand_id
1 'polypeptide(L)'
;MLAVVVSAFSVLDPSSLTQGGQPDGESLGVQTIVTVRFIRTDTGVCLLSFGLPASNLDELRSKLRFPLIQAQGVQLEPTIIQRFIEAFTQVVDENQPELEQCIGCMVQQVNVTLNRQCESSLTPSSSSAAINSNQSLDSNQCGICYCRPLWCLECLARWFASRQTNMRCPPTQWLSGRVPCPTCRTYFCARDVSRLIISHRQLD
;
A
#
# COMPACT_ATOMS: atom_id res chain seq x y z
N MET A 1 -20.79 21.83 -26.46
CA MET A 1 -20.18 22.78 -25.51
C MET A 1 -18.91 22.14 -24.96
N LEU A 2 -17.87 22.93 -24.74
CA LEU A 2 -16.53 22.45 -24.38
C LEU A 2 -15.92 23.39 -23.36
N ALA A 3 -15.26 22.87 -22.32
CA ALA A 3 -14.39 23.66 -21.46
C ALA A 3 -12.94 23.48 -21.92
N VAL A 4 -12.20 24.58 -22.03
CA VAL A 4 -10.82 24.59 -22.51
C VAL A 4 -9.95 25.36 -21.55
N VAL A 5 -8.89 24.74 -21.02
CA VAL A 5 -7.80 25.45 -20.37
C VAL A 5 -6.97 26.12 -21.46
N VAL A 6 -6.95 27.45 -21.48
CA VAL A 6 -6.34 28.23 -22.58
C VAL A 6 -5.04 28.94 -22.20
N SER A 7 -4.75 29.05 -20.90
CA SER A 7 -3.48 29.55 -20.40
C SER A 7 -3.25 29.07 -18.97
N ALA A 8 -1.98 29.06 -18.57
CA ALA A 8 -1.53 28.84 -17.21
C ALA A 8 -0.42 29.84 -16.91
N PHE A 9 -0.45 30.47 -15.73
CA PHE A 9 0.59 31.37 -15.27
C PHE A 9 0.76 31.24 -13.76
N SER A 10 1.99 31.41 -13.29
CA SER A 10 2.31 31.35 -11.87
C SER A 10 2.16 32.73 -11.24
N VAL A 11 1.50 32.79 -10.09
CA VAL A 11 1.30 33.99 -9.29
C VAL A 11 1.91 33.77 -7.92
N LEU A 12 2.60 34.78 -7.39
CA LEU A 12 3.05 34.77 -6.00
C LEU A 12 1.83 34.84 -5.09
N ASP A 13 1.73 33.93 -4.12
CA ASP A 13 0.66 34.01 -3.12
C ASP A 13 1.15 34.88 -1.94
N PRO A 14 0.66 36.13 -1.80
CA PRO A 14 1.06 37.00 -0.68
C PRO A 14 0.56 36.50 0.68
N SER A 15 -0.35 35.52 0.69
CA SER A 15 -0.92 34.90 1.89
C SER A 15 -0.03 33.79 2.46
N SER A 16 1.00 33.36 1.72
CA SER A 16 1.89 32.26 2.10
C SER A 16 3.03 32.69 3.05
N LEU A 17 2.92 33.83 3.73
CA LEU A 17 3.81 34.16 4.83
C LEU A 17 3.62 33.10 5.92
N THR A 18 4.65 32.27 6.09
CA THR A 18 4.70 31.16 7.03
C THR A 18 4.41 31.62 8.46
N GLN A 19 3.14 31.57 8.88
CA GLN A 19 2.80 31.55 10.29
C GLN A 19 3.00 30.12 10.81
N GLY A 20 4.11 29.89 11.50
CA GLY A 20 4.23 28.76 12.43
C GLY A 20 4.93 27.50 11.92
N GLY A 21 5.65 27.52 10.79
CA GLY A 21 6.55 26.41 10.42
C GLY A 21 5.86 25.09 10.07
N GLN A 22 4.57 25.13 9.73
CA GLN A 22 3.83 23.97 9.25
C GLN A 22 3.70 24.05 7.72
N PRO A 23 4.15 23.05 6.96
CA PRO A 23 3.99 23.06 5.52
C PRO A 23 2.53 22.74 5.19
N ASP A 24 1.75 23.76 4.83
CA ASP A 24 0.61 23.53 3.96
C ASP A 24 1.20 22.94 2.69
N GLY A 25 0.94 21.66 2.45
CA GLY A 25 1.63 20.79 1.51
C GLY A 25 1.51 21.16 0.03
N GLU A 26 1.29 22.43 -0.31
CA GLU A 26 1.31 23.04 -1.63
C GLU A 26 1.96 24.43 -1.70
N SER A 27 2.16 25.14 -0.57
CA SER A 27 2.52 26.57 -0.60
C SER A 27 4.00 26.84 -0.36
N LEU A 28 4.80 26.69 -1.42
CA LEU A 28 6.12 27.32 -1.56
C LEU A 28 6.02 28.75 -2.14
N GLY A 29 4.91 29.44 -1.88
CA GLY A 29 4.67 30.84 -2.23
C GLY A 29 4.33 31.14 -3.69
N VAL A 30 4.02 30.11 -4.48
CA VAL A 30 3.63 30.26 -5.88
C VAL A 30 2.41 29.37 -6.17
N GLN A 31 1.33 29.97 -6.65
CA GLN A 31 0.13 29.26 -7.13
C GLN A 31 0.03 29.41 -8.65
N THR A 32 -0.17 28.29 -9.35
CA THR A 32 -0.47 28.33 -10.79
C THR A 32 -1.95 28.63 -10.98
N ILE A 33 -2.26 29.77 -11.62
CA ILE A 33 -3.59 30.15 -12.05
C ILE A 33 -3.77 29.73 -13.51
N VAL A 34 -4.88 29.08 -13.79
CA VAL A 34 -5.25 28.62 -15.12
C VAL A 34 -6.49 29.35 -15.59
N THR A 35 -6.56 29.69 -16.87
CA THR A 35 -7.77 30.29 -17.47
C THR A 35 -8.57 29.22 -18.17
N VAL A 36 -9.83 29.05 -17.76
CA VAL A 36 -10.78 28.12 -18.40
C VAL A 36 -11.82 28.91 -19.18
N ARG A 37 -12.04 28.50 -20.44
CA ARG A 37 -13.06 29.05 -21.34
C ARG A 37 -14.12 28.02 -21.69
N PHE A 38 -15.37 28.44 -21.69
CA PHE A 38 -16.52 27.65 -22.09
C PHE A 38 -16.93 28.07 -23.49
N ILE A 39 -16.77 27.17 -24.45
CA ILE A 39 -16.95 27.47 -25.87
C ILE A 39 -18.14 26.66 -26.40
N ARG A 40 -19.01 27.30 -27.18
CA ARG A 40 -20.03 26.60 -27.95
C ARG A 40 -19.40 26.03 -29.22
N THR A 41 -19.53 24.72 -29.41
CA THR A 41 -18.82 23.97 -30.45
C THR A 41 -19.40 24.18 -31.85
N ASP A 42 -20.68 24.56 -31.94
CA ASP A 42 -21.43 24.85 -33.17
C ASP A 42 -21.09 26.23 -33.75
N THR A 43 -20.94 27.25 -32.89
CA THR A 43 -20.71 28.64 -33.32
C THR A 43 -19.30 29.16 -33.05
N GLY A 44 -18.50 28.45 -32.25
CA GLY A 44 -17.18 28.92 -31.79
C GLY A 44 -17.25 30.04 -30.75
N VAL A 45 -18.45 30.45 -30.31
CA VAL A 45 -18.62 31.58 -29.39
C VAL A 45 -18.15 31.18 -27.98
N CYS A 46 -17.29 32.02 -27.38
CA CYS A 46 -16.93 31.94 -25.98
C CYS A 46 -18.06 32.49 -25.12
N LEU A 47 -18.61 31.65 -24.24
CA LEU A 47 -19.74 31.98 -23.38
C LEU A 47 -19.29 32.48 -22.01
N LEU A 48 -18.19 31.94 -21.50
CA LEU A 48 -17.65 32.26 -20.18
C LEU A 48 -16.14 32.04 -20.17
N SER A 49 -15.41 32.92 -19.47
CA SER A 49 -13.96 32.81 -19.24
C SER A 49 -13.66 33.21 -17.80
N PHE A 50 -12.95 32.37 -17.05
CA PHE A 50 -12.51 32.70 -15.69
C PHE A 50 -11.17 32.06 -15.35
N GLY A 51 -10.47 32.66 -14.37
CA GLY A 51 -9.26 32.11 -13.78
C GLY A 51 -9.57 31.31 -12.53
N LEU A 52 -8.84 30.23 -12.28
CA LEU A 52 -8.89 29.47 -11.04
C LEU A 52 -7.52 28.85 -10.73
N PRO A 53 -7.24 28.44 -9.49
CA PRO A 53 -6.05 27.65 -9.19
C PRO A 53 -6.01 26.32 -9.97
N ALA A 54 -4.84 25.92 -10.42
CA ALA A 54 -4.62 24.65 -11.10
C ALA A 54 -5.05 23.44 -10.24
N SER A 55 -4.87 23.53 -8.91
CA SER A 55 -5.29 22.49 -7.96
C SER A 55 -6.81 22.27 -7.93
N ASN A 56 -7.62 23.26 -8.34
CA ASN A 56 -9.07 23.12 -8.44
C ASN A 56 -9.55 22.57 -9.80
N LEU A 57 -8.65 22.26 -10.75
CA LEU A 57 -9.04 21.76 -12.07
C LEU A 57 -9.74 20.40 -12.00
N ASP A 58 -9.29 19.49 -11.13
CA ASP A 58 -9.92 18.17 -10.98
C ASP A 58 -11.32 18.27 -10.35
N GLU A 59 -11.48 19.16 -9.38
CA GLU A 59 -12.79 19.45 -8.81
C GLU A 59 -13.74 20.01 -9.88
N LEU A 60 -13.27 20.98 -10.67
CA LEU A 60 -14.05 21.52 -11.80
C LEU A 60 -14.40 20.42 -12.80
N ARG A 61 -13.42 19.58 -13.18
CA ARG A 61 -13.61 18.46 -14.12
C ARG A 61 -14.69 17.51 -13.63
N SER A 62 -14.75 17.20 -12.34
CA SER A 62 -15.75 16.31 -11.75
C SER A 62 -17.18 16.84 -11.82
N LYS A 63 -17.36 18.17 -11.84
CA LYS A 63 -18.68 18.84 -11.87
C LYS A 63 -19.18 19.13 -13.29
N LEU A 64 -18.32 19.02 -14.30
CA LEU A 64 -18.69 19.30 -15.69
C LEU A 64 -19.40 18.10 -16.34
N ARG A 65 -20.49 18.36 -17.06
CA ARG A 65 -21.19 17.36 -17.89
C ARG A 65 -20.58 17.17 -19.29
N PHE A 66 -19.49 17.87 -19.58
CA PHE A 66 -18.81 17.90 -20.87
C PHE A 66 -17.29 17.96 -20.63
N PRO A 67 -16.46 17.57 -21.62
CA PRO A 67 -15.03 17.48 -21.40
C PRO A 67 -14.39 18.83 -21.10
N LEU A 68 -13.46 18.79 -20.15
CA LEU A 68 -12.44 19.81 -19.94
C LEU A 68 -11.17 19.36 -20.68
N ILE A 69 -10.76 20.12 -21.69
CA ILE A 69 -9.56 19.85 -22.48
C ILE A 69 -8.51 20.93 -22.22
N GLN A 70 -7.25 20.60 -22.46
CA GLN A 70 -6.15 21.54 -22.43
C GLN A 70 -5.85 21.99 -23.86
N ALA A 71 -5.75 23.30 -24.09
CA ALA A 71 -5.39 23.84 -25.40
C ALA A 71 -3.94 23.46 -25.74
N GLN A 72 -3.66 23.33 -27.04
CA GLN A 72 -2.30 23.12 -27.52
C GLN A 72 -1.39 24.26 -27.06
N GLY A 73 -0.21 23.91 -26.52
CA GLY A 73 0.77 24.88 -26.03
C GLY A 73 0.57 25.33 -24.58
N VAL A 74 -0.55 24.98 -23.93
CA VAL A 74 -0.66 25.12 -22.47
C VAL A 74 0.10 23.97 -21.84
N GLN A 75 1.12 24.27 -21.03
CA GLN A 75 1.82 23.28 -20.20
C GLN A 75 1.57 23.64 -18.74
N LEU A 76 1.00 22.68 -18.01
CA LEU A 76 0.95 22.76 -16.55
C LEU A 76 2.24 22.13 -16.06
N GLU A 77 3.21 22.97 -15.71
CA GLU A 77 4.43 22.49 -15.06
C GLU A 77 4.04 21.72 -13.79
N PRO A 78 4.64 20.54 -13.55
CA PRO A 78 4.40 19.80 -12.32
C PRO A 78 4.77 20.67 -11.12
N THR A 79 3.96 20.58 -10.07
CA THR A 79 4.23 21.34 -8.84
C THR A 79 5.59 20.93 -8.27
N ILE A 80 6.17 21.81 -7.45
CA ILE A 80 7.44 21.51 -6.76
C ILE A 80 7.34 20.23 -5.90
N ILE A 81 6.17 19.96 -5.31
CA ILE A 81 5.91 18.72 -4.56
C ILE A 81 5.86 17.52 -5.50
N GLN A 82 5.23 17.63 -6.66
CA GLN A 82 5.19 16.53 -7.63
C GLN A 82 6.59 16.17 -8.13
N ARG A 83 7.42 17.19 -8.44
CA ARG A 83 8.84 16.99 -8.78
C ARG A 83 9.64 16.40 -7.61
N PHE A 84 9.35 16.83 -6.39
CA PHE A 84 9.97 16.24 -5.19
C PHE A 84 9.58 14.77 -4.99
N ILE A 85 8.30 14.43 -5.14
CA ILE A 85 7.81 13.04 -5.04
C ILE A 85 8.51 12.16 -6.09
N GLU A 86 8.66 12.65 -7.31
CA GLU A 86 9.37 11.94 -8.38
C GLU A 86 10.85 11.70 -8.01
N ALA A 87 11.57 12.76 -7.63
CA ALA A 87 12.97 12.66 -7.22
C ALA A 87 13.16 11.77 -5.98
N PHE A 88 12.28 11.90 -4.98
CA PHE A 88 12.29 11.09 -3.76
C PHE A 88 12.07 9.61 -4.10
N THR A 89 11.10 9.31 -4.97
CA THR A 89 10.81 7.94 -5.42
C THR A 89 12.02 7.34 -6.10
N GLN A 90 12.69 8.09 -6.97
CA GLN A 90 13.91 7.61 -7.65
C GLN A 90 15.02 7.26 -6.65
N VAL A 91 15.26 8.12 -5.65
CA VAL A 91 16.26 7.84 -4.60
C VAL A 91 15.87 6.61 -3.77
N VAL A 92 14.58 6.43 -3.47
CA VAL A 92 14.10 5.25 -2.72
C VAL A 92 14.23 3.96 -3.55
N ASP A 93 13.94 4.02 -4.84
CA ASP A 93 14.08 2.89 -5.77
C ASP A 93 15.53 2.40 -5.91
N GLU A 94 16.51 3.28 -5.74
CA GLU A 94 17.94 2.94 -5.73
C GLU A 94 18.35 2.18 -4.46
N ASN A 95 17.60 2.33 -3.36
CA ASN A 95 17.85 1.61 -2.11
C ASN A 95 17.32 0.17 -2.23
N GLN A 96 18.15 -0.75 -2.76
CA GLN A 96 17.81 -2.17 -2.71
C GLN A 96 17.70 -2.62 -1.25
N PRO A 97 16.57 -3.23 -0.83
CA PRO A 97 16.47 -3.75 0.53
C PRO A 97 17.43 -4.94 0.68
N GLU A 98 18.46 -4.76 1.52
CA GLU A 98 19.35 -5.86 1.88
C GLU A 98 18.56 -6.87 2.73
N LEU A 99 18.21 -8.01 2.14
CA LEU A 99 17.51 -9.07 2.84
C LEU A 99 18.45 -9.71 3.86
N GLU A 100 18.04 -9.72 5.11
CA GLU A 100 18.77 -10.39 6.18
C GLU A 100 18.96 -11.89 5.88
N GLN A 101 20.00 -12.47 6.47
CA GLN A 101 20.20 -13.91 6.47
C GLN A 101 19.18 -14.59 7.38
N CYS A 102 18.76 -15.80 7.00
CA CYS A 102 17.87 -16.61 7.82
C CYS A 102 18.52 -16.93 9.17
N ILE A 103 17.84 -16.58 10.26
CA ILE A 103 18.36 -16.80 11.62
C ILE A 103 18.56 -18.28 11.99
N GLY A 104 17.93 -19.20 11.25
CA GLY A 104 17.99 -20.63 11.50
C GLY A 104 19.22 -21.31 10.89
N CYS A 105 19.59 -20.95 9.65
CA CYS A 105 20.74 -21.57 8.96
C CYS A 105 21.93 -20.63 8.77
N MET A 106 21.74 -19.31 8.80
CA MET A 106 22.75 -18.29 8.47
C MET A 106 23.40 -18.47 7.09
N VAL A 107 22.75 -19.21 6.18
CA VAL A 107 23.26 -19.52 4.84
C VAL A 107 22.35 -18.93 3.76
N GLN A 108 21.03 -19.14 3.86
CA GLN A 108 20.07 -18.60 2.91
C GLN A 108 19.53 -17.25 3.39
N GLN A 109 19.17 -16.37 2.44
CA GLN A 109 18.39 -15.17 2.76
C GLN A 109 16.99 -15.54 3.28
N VAL A 110 16.42 -14.64 4.07
CA VAL A 110 15.01 -14.71 4.48
C VAL A 110 14.12 -14.69 3.24
N ASN A 111 13.19 -15.65 3.13
CA ASN A 111 12.36 -15.81 1.92
C ASN A 111 10.91 -16.24 2.19
N VAL A 112 10.48 -16.25 3.45
CA VAL A 112 9.08 -16.50 3.84
C VAL A 112 8.61 -15.52 4.91
N THR A 113 7.33 -15.23 4.88
CA THR A 113 6.62 -14.47 5.91
C THR A 113 5.35 -15.20 6.34
N LEU A 114 4.83 -14.83 7.52
CA LEU A 114 3.58 -15.33 8.05
C LEU A 114 2.47 -14.32 7.80
N ASN A 115 1.55 -14.64 6.90
CA ASN A 115 0.37 -13.86 6.57
C ASN A 115 -0.85 -14.74 6.77
N ARG A 116 -1.84 -14.31 7.57
CA ARG A 116 -3.04 -15.10 7.79
C ARG A 116 -3.82 -15.24 6.48
N GLN A 117 -3.79 -16.44 5.91
CA GLN A 117 -4.46 -16.78 4.64
C GLN A 117 -5.44 -17.93 4.82
N CYS A 118 -5.37 -18.67 5.93
CA CYS A 118 -6.45 -19.58 6.26
C CYS A 118 -7.70 -18.79 6.62
N GLU A 119 -8.83 -19.17 6.02
CA GLU A 119 -10.12 -18.63 6.41
C GLU A 119 -10.42 -19.07 7.85
N SER A 120 -10.87 -18.12 8.69
CA SER A 120 -11.45 -18.45 9.98
C SER A 120 -12.77 -19.16 9.70
N SER A 121 -12.73 -20.46 9.41
CA SER A 121 -13.93 -21.26 9.26
C SER A 121 -14.65 -21.27 10.61
N LEU A 122 -15.53 -20.29 10.82
CA LEU A 122 -16.64 -20.31 11.76
C LEU A 122 -17.62 -21.38 11.25
N THR A 123 -17.19 -22.64 11.24
CA THR A 123 -18.08 -23.77 11.09
C THR A 123 -18.16 -24.43 12.46
N PRO A 124 -19.26 -24.28 13.20
CA PRO A 124 -19.54 -25.14 14.35
C PRO A 124 -19.84 -26.54 13.81
N SER A 125 -18.80 -27.26 13.40
CA SER A 125 -18.91 -28.68 13.10
C SER A 125 -18.92 -29.44 14.42
N SER A 126 -20.11 -29.50 15.01
CA SER A 126 -20.72 -30.76 15.44
C SER A 126 -19.75 -31.91 15.74
N SER A 127 -19.12 -31.86 16.90
CA SER A 127 -19.00 -33.04 17.74
C SER A 127 -19.29 -32.63 19.17
N SER A 128 -20.57 -32.68 19.51
CA SER A 128 -21.06 -32.75 20.87
C SER A 128 -20.34 -33.89 21.62
N ALA A 129 -19.35 -33.53 22.42
CA ALA A 129 -19.02 -34.24 23.63
C ALA A 129 -18.73 -33.17 24.67
N ALA A 130 -19.78 -32.79 25.41
CA ALA A 130 -19.62 -32.16 26.70
C ALA A 130 -18.65 -33.01 27.54
N ILE A 131 -17.74 -32.36 28.27
CA ILE A 131 -17.36 -32.67 29.66
C ILE A 131 -16.21 -31.72 30.07
N ASN A 132 -16.53 -30.90 31.10
CA ASN A 132 -15.67 -30.23 32.07
C ASN A 132 -14.96 -28.91 31.72
N SER A 133 -15.58 -27.86 32.26
CA SER A 133 -15.04 -26.57 32.72
C SER A 133 -13.57 -26.58 33.15
N ASN A 134 -12.85 -25.54 32.70
CA ASN A 134 -11.56 -25.00 33.16
C ASN A 134 -10.35 -25.12 32.20
N GLN A 135 -10.54 -24.98 30.89
CA GLN A 135 -9.45 -24.60 30.00
C GLN A 135 -9.97 -23.74 28.84
N SER A 136 -9.38 -22.57 28.67
CA SER A 136 -9.81 -21.48 27.78
C SER A 136 -9.95 -21.91 26.31
N LEU A 137 -11.20 -21.91 25.83
CA LEU A 137 -11.65 -22.34 24.49
C LEU A 137 -11.22 -21.44 23.30
N ASP A 138 -10.29 -20.49 23.47
CA ASP A 138 -9.88 -19.55 22.40
C ASP A 138 -8.49 -19.83 21.78
N SER A 139 -7.84 -20.93 22.13
CA SER A 139 -6.39 -21.10 21.94
C SER A 139 -5.92 -21.77 20.63
N ASN A 140 -6.82 -22.15 19.72
CA ASN A 140 -6.48 -22.97 18.53
C ASN A 140 -6.72 -22.31 17.16
N GLN A 141 -7.06 -21.03 17.10
CA GLN A 141 -7.23 -20.32 15.81
C GLN A 141 -5.90 -19.71 15.33
N CYS A 142 -5.67 -19.69 14.02
CA CYS A 142 -4.55 -18.92 13.48
C CYS A 142 -4.79 -17.42 13.68
N GLY A 143 -3.81 -16.72 14.24
CA GLY A 143 -3.86 -15.28 14.48
C GLY A 143 -3.14 -14.47 13.41
N ILE A 144 -3.16 -13.15 13.55
CA ILE A 144 -2.38 -12.23 12.71
C ILE A 144 -0.98 -12.08 13.31
N CYS A 145 0.06 -12.30 12.49
CA CYS A 145 1.45 -12.14 12.89
C CYS A 145 1.99 -10.80 12.36
N TYR A 146 2.60 -10.00 13.24
CA TYR A 146 3.24 -8.72 12.89
C TYR A 146 4.77 -8.78 12.98
N CYS A 147 5.34 -9.99 13.10
CA CYS A 147 6.79 -10.14 13.16
C CYS A 147 7.43 -9.83 11.82
N ARG A 148 8.61 -9.22 11.88
CA ARG A 148 9.49 -9.13 10.71
C ARG A 148 9.83 -10.54 10.20
N PRO A 149 9.92 -10.76 8.88
CA PRO A 149 10.41 -12.01 8.31
C PRO A 149 11.85 -12.29 8.76
N LEU A 150 12.12 -13.52 9.21
CA LEU A 150 13.42 -13.92 9.78
C LEU A 150 13.92 -15.29 9.31
N TRP A 151 13.09 -16.03 8.59
CA TRP A 151 13.34 -17.44 8.28
C TRP A 151 13.33 -17.67 6.76
N CYS A 152 14.14 -18.62 6.32
CA CYS A 152 13.92 -19.26 5.03
C CYS A 152 12.85 -20.36 5.17
N LEU A 153 12.23 -20.74 4.05
CA LEU A 153 11.17 -21.74 3.99
C LEU A 153 11.59 -23.04 4.69
N GLU A 154 12.81 -23.50 4.45
CA GLU A 154 13.29 -24.78 4.95
C GLU A 154 13.42 -24.76 6.48
N CYS A 155 14.02 -23.71 7.05
CA CYS A 155 14.16 -23.61 8.50
C CYS A 155 12.82 -23.39 9.20
N LEU A 156 11.89 -22.62 8.61
CA LEU A 156 10.55 -22.48 9.16
C LEU A 156 9.77 -23.81 9.09
N ALA A 157 9.92 -24.58 8.02
CA ALA A 157 9.31 -25.91 7.90
C ALA A 157 9.88 -26.90 8.93
N ARG A 158 11.20 -26.88 9.18
CA ARG A 158 11.82 -27.69 10.25
C ARG A 158 11.32 -27.29 11.63
N TRP A 159 11.17 -25.99 11.90
CA TRP A 159 10.56 -25.50 13.13
C TRP A 159 9.14 -26.04 13.29
N PHE A 160 8.34 -25.92 12.24
CA PHE A 160 6.96 -26.41 12.22
C PHE A 160 6.89 -27.91 12.52
N ALA A 161 7.66 -28.73 11.82
CA ALA A 161 7.76 -30.17 12.04
C ALA A 161 8.19 -30.51 13.48
N SER A 162 9.19 -29.81 14.02
CA SER A 162 9.64 -29.99 15.41
C SER A 162 8.50 -29.76 16.41
N ARG A 163 7.68 -28.71 16.21
CA ARG A 163 6.53 -28.44 17.09
C ARG A 163 5.47 -29.54 16.98
N GLN A 164 5.16 -30.02 15.77
CA GLN A 164 4.22 -31.14 15.57
C GLN A 164 4.71 -32.42 16.28
N THR A 165 6.00 -32.75 16.16
CA THR A 165 6.60 -33.89 16.86
C THR A 165 6.50 -33.74 18.37
N ASN A 166 6.79 -32.56 18.92
CA ASN A 166 6.66 -32.30 20.36
C ASN A 166 5.21 -32.44 20.85
N MET A 167 4.23 -32.09 20.00
CA MET A 167 2.79 -32.29 20.25
C MET A 167 2.33 -33.75 20.01
N ARG A 168 3.25 -34.65 19.63
CA ARG A 168 2.98 -36.06 19.31
C ARG A 168 1.98 -36.25 18.16
N CYS A 169 1.91 -35.29 17.24
CA CYS A 169 1.07 -35.39 16.05
C CYS A 169 1.73 -36.32 15.02
N PRO A 170 0.99 -37.26 14.41
CA PRO A 170 1.54 -38.13 13.39
C PRO A 170 1.92 -37.34 12.12
N PRO A 171 2.99 -37.72 11.40
CA PRO A 171 3.44 -37.01 10.20
C PRO A 171 2.37 -36.79 9.13
N THR A 172 1.41 -37.71 9.02
CA THR A 172 0.27 -37.63 8.11
C THR A 172 -0.67 -36.46 8.39
N GLN A 173 -0.62 -35.88 9.59
CA GLN A 173 -1.47 -34.77 10.02
C GLN A 173 -0.72 -33.43 10.16
N TRP A 174 0.60 -33.39 9.91
CA TRP A 174 1.39 -32.18 10.16
C TRP A 174 0.87 -30.97 9.38
N LEU A 175 0.55 -31.12 8.09
CA LEU A 175 0.05 -30.00 7.27
C LEU A 175 -1.31 -29.45 7.72
N SER A 176 -2.08 -30.23 8.48
CA SER A 176 -3.37 -29.82 9.06
C SER A 176 -3.23 -29.19 10.45
N GLY A 177 -2.06 -29.35 11.08
CA GLY A 177 -1.81 -28.84 12.42
C GLY A 177 -1.49 -27.35 12.44
N ARG A 178 -1.39 -26.82 13.66
CA ARG A 178 -1.04 -25.42 13.94
C ARG A 178 0.09 -25.37 14.94
N VAL A 179 0.97 -24.38 14.82
CA VAL A 179 2.12 -24.22 15.70
C VAL A 179 2.31 -22.74 16.04
N PRO A 180 2.94 -22.41 17.18
CA PRO A 180 3.25 -21.02 17.51
C PRO A 180 4.37 -20.47 16.62
N CYS A 181 4.25 -19.21 16.22
CA CYS A 181 5.33 -18.44 15.61
C CYS A 181 6.58 -18.49 16.52
N PRO A 182 7.79 -18.74 15.97
CA PRO A 182 9.03 -18.77 16.76
C PRO A 182 9.31 -17.49 17.55
N THR A 183 8.77 -16.36 17.08
CA THR A 183 9.05 -15.02 17.62
C THR A 183 7.95 -14.53 18.56
N CYS A 184 6.71 -14.38 18.07
CA CYS A 184 5.59 -13.83 18.87
C CYS A 184 4.63 -14.86 19.45
N ARG A 185 4.82 -16.15 19.14
CA ARG A 185 3.95 -17.27 19.55
C ARG A 185 2.51 -17.24 19.04
N THR A 186 2.10 -16.27 18.22
CA THR A 186 0.83 -16.34 17.49
C THR A 186 0.76 -17.64 16.70
N TYR A 187 -0.34 -18.39 16.85
CA TYR A 187 -0.53 -19.64 16.13
C TYR A 187 -0.73 -19.40 14.64
N PHE A 188 -0.14 -20.27 13.83
CA PHE A 188 -0.29 -20.28 12.38
C PHE A 188 -0.34 -21.72 11.85
N CYS A 189 -0.91 -21.90 10.66
CA CYS A 189 -0.90 -23.16 9.93
C CYS A 189 -0.02 -23.06 8.67
N ALA A 190 0.22 -24.18 7.98
CA ALA A 190 1.01 -24.18 6.75
C ALA A 190 0.49 -23.22 5.68
N ARG A 191 -0.83 -22.97 5.63
CA ARG A 191 -1.45 -22.02 4.69
C ARG A 191 -1.11 -20.56 4.98
N ASP A 192 -0.72 -20.22 6.21
CA ASP A 192 -0.35 -18.86 6.58
C ASP A 192 1.11 -18.53 6.19
N VAL A 193 1.85 -19.47 5.61
CA VAL A 193 3.23 -19.26 5.16
C VAL A 193 3.23 -18.84 3.69
N SER A 194 3.68 -17.61 3.42
CA SER A 194 3.80 -17.08 2.06
C SER A 194 5.25 -16.76 1.70
N ARG A 195 5.64 -16.94 0.44
CA ARG A 195 6.94 -16.47 -0.08
C ARG A 195 7.02 -14.96 0.03
N LEU A 196 8.20 -14.45 0.39
CA LEU A 196 8.49 -13.03 0.24
C LEU A 196 8.60 -12.70 -1.24
N ILE A 197 7.76 -11.77 -1.72
CA ILE A 197 7.91 -11.20 -3.04
C ILE A 197 8.94 -10.09 -2.93
N ILE A 198 10.13 -10.36 -3.43
CA ILE A 198 11.16 -9.34 -3.63
C ILE A 198 11.06 -8.98 -5.10
N SER A 199 10.56 -7.78 -5.39
CA SER A 199 10.54 -7.24 -6.75
C SER A 199 11.98 -6.96 -7.18
N HIS A 200 12.67 -7.99 -7.65
CA HIS A 200 13.88 -7.81 -8.44
C HIS A 200 13.44 -7.15 -9.76
N ARG A 201 13.73 -5.86 -9.93
CA ARG A 201 13.86 -5.29 -11.26
C ARG A 201 15.03 -6.04 -11.91
N GLN A 202 14.73 -7.05 -12.72
CA GLN A 202 15.69 -7.55 -13.70
C GLN A 202 15.98 -6.38 -14.65
N LEU A 203 17.16 -5.79 -14.49
CA LEU A 203 17.80 -5.02 -15.54
C LEU A 203 18.34 -6.08 -16.52
N ASP A 204 17.62 -6.25 -17.63
CA ASP A 204 18.17 -6.84 -18.85
C ASP A 204 19.15 -5.84 -19.52
#